data_AF-A0A520TBA5-F1
#
_entry.id   AF-A0A520TBA5-F1
#
_cell.length_a   1.000
_cell.length_b   1.000
_cell.length_c   1.000
_cell.angle_alpha   90.00
_cell.angle_beta   90.00
_cell.angle_gamma   90.00
#
_symmetry.space_group_name_H-M   'P 1'
#
loop_
_entity.id
_entity.type
_entity.pdbx_description
1 polymer ?
#
loop_
_entity_poly.entity_id
_entity_poly.type
_entity_poly.pdbx_seq_one_letter_code
_entity_poly.pdbx_strand_id
1 'polypeptide(L)' 'MNDIYKKNKPSGQPMAIRHLNVIQIESPLHYMWVDRLVTSMYIVLSASLITISLALMLGLSI' A
#
# COMPACT_ATOMS: atom_id res chain seq x y z
N MET A 1 19.05 -29.95 42.17
CA MET A 1 18.21 -29.47 41.06
C MET A 1 17.73 -30.68 40.28
N ASN A 2 16.43 -30.99 40.26
CA ASN A 2 15.91 -32.17 39.56
C ASN A 2 15.33 -31.72 38.21
N ASP A 3 16.03 -32.01 37.12
CA ASP A 3 15.62 -31.59 35.78
C ASP A 3 14.48 -32.47 35.26
N ILE A 4 13.27 -31.91 35.30
CA ILE A 4 12.03 -32.54 34.84
C ILE A 4 11.96 -32.72 33.32
N TYR A 5 12.86 -32.09 32.55
CA TYR A 5 12.85 -32.12 31.09
C TYR A 5 13.84 -33.12 30.50
N LYS A 6 14.64 -33.81 31.31
CA LYS A 6 15.63 -34.80 30.87
C LYS A 6 15.05 -35.94 30.02
N LYS A 7 13.73 -36.18 30.10
CA LYS A 7 13.02 -37.22 29.32
C LYS A 7 12.32 -36.70 28.06
N ASN A 8 12.32 -35.39 27.81
CA ASN A 8 11.67 -34.85 26.63
C ASN A 8 12.48 -35.17 25.37
N LYS A 9 11.85 -35.84 24.41
CA LYS A 9 12.41 -36.06 23.09
C LYS A 9 12.25 -34.78 22.26
N PRO A 10 13.26 -34.37 21.47
CA PRO A 10 13.13 -33.22 20.58
C PRO A 10 12.03 -33.53 19.56
N SER A 11 11.01 -32.67 19.47
CA SER A 11 9.83 -32.95 18.64
C SER A 11 10.12 -32.92 17.14
N GLY A 12 11.29 -32.43 16.71
CA GLY A 12 11.70 -32.32 15.31
C GLY A 12 10.79 -31.42 14.45
N GLN A 13 9.73 -30.90 15.04
CA GLN A 13 8.72 -30.07 14.40
C GLN A 13 9.02 -28.60 14.71
N PRO A 14 8.80 -27.71 13.74
CA PRO A 14 9.00 -26.30 13.94
C PRO A 14 8.10 -25.80 15.08
N MET A 15 8.70 -25.04 16.00
CA MET A 15 8.05 -24.39 17.12
C MET A 15 7.16 -23.26 16.58
N ALA A 16 5.93 -23.62 16.17
CA ALA A 16 4.93 -22.78 15.52
C ALA A 16 5.21 -22.41 14.06
N ILE A 17 4.29 -22.83 13.17
CA ILE A 17 4.22 -22.39 11.78
C ILE A 17 3.40 -21.10 11.76
N ARG A 18 4.03 -19.95 11.50
CA ARG A 18 3.29 -18.71 11.23
C ARG A 18 2.67 -18.80 9.85
N HIS A 19 1.37 -19.10 9.79
CA HIS A 19 0.58 -18.88 8.57
C HIS A 19 0.49 -17.37 8.35
N LEU A 20 1.32 -16.84 7.44
CA LEU A 20 1.21 -15.47 6.96
C LEU A 20 -0.11 -15.38 6.19
N ASN A 21 -1.13 -14.88 6.86
CA ASN A 21 -2.48 -14.77 6.35
C ASN A 21 -2.47 -13.74 5.21
N VAL A 22 -2.39 -14.22 3.96
CA VAL A 22 -2.31 -13.43 2.72
C VAL A 22 -3.46 -12.41 2.60
N ILE A 23 -4.55 -12.65 3.31
CA ILE A 23 -5.77 -11.82 3.35
C ILE A 23 -5.52 -10.43 3.96
N GLN A 24 -4.53 -10.24 4.83
CA GLN A 24 -4.25 -8.92 5.45
C GLN A 24 -3.45 -7.96 4.56
N ILE A 25 -2.93 -8.41 3.42
CA ILE A 25 -2.11 -7.58 2.52
C ILE A 25 -3.00 -6.78 1.55
N GLU A 26 -4.19 -7.29 1.20
CA GLU A 26 -5.06 -6.61 0.24
C GLU A 26 -5.76 -5.37 0.80
N SER A 27 -6.09 -5.33 2.09
CA SER A 27 -6.83 -4.21 2.67
C SER A 27 -6.07 -2.88 2.66
N PRO A 28 -4.78 -2.76 3.07
CA PRO A 28 -4.07 -1.49 2.98
C PRO A 28 -3.71 -1.12 1.53
N LEU A 29 -3.43 -2.11 0.67
CA LEU A 29 -3.07 -1.86 -0.72
C LEU A 29 -4.25 -1.36 -1.56
N HIS A 30 -5.48 -1.79 -1.23
CA HIS A 30 -6.68 -1.35 -1.95
C HIS A 30 -6.98 0.15 -1.76
N TYR A 31 -6.71 0.73 -0.60
CA TYR A 31 -6.94 2.17 -0.40
C TYR A 31 -5.85 3.02 -1.08
N MET A 32 -4.60 2.53 -1.11
CA MET A 32 -3.48 3.28 -1.68
C MET A 32 -3.57 3.49 -3.19
N TRP A 33 -4.13 2.55 -3.96
CA TRP A 33 -4.26 2.74 -5.42
C TRP A 33 -5.33 3.76 -5.78
N VAL A 34 -6.42 3.82 -5.00
CA VAL A 34 -7.50 4.79 -5.20
C VAL A 34 -6.98 6.21 -4.91
N ASP A 35 -6.28 6.41 -3.80
CA ASP A 35 -5.68 7.71 -3.48
C ASP A 35 -4.69 8.17 -4.56
N ARG A 36 -3.90 7.24 -5.11
CA ARG A 36 -2.98 7.53 -6.21
C ARG A 36 -3.70 7.87 -7.51
N LEU A 37 -4.84 7.23 -7.78
CA LEU A 37 -5.68 7.54 -8.94
C LEU A 37 -6.29 8.93 -8.79
N VAL A 38 -6.91 9.24 -7.65
CA VAL A 38 -7.57 10.52 -7.37
C VAL A 38 -6.57 11.68 -7.45
N THR A 39 -5.39 11.52 -6.84
CA THR A 39 -4.32 12.55 -6.92
C THR A 39 -3.85 12.76 -8.36
N SER A 40 -3.70 11.70 -9.16
CA SER A 40 -3.32 11.82 -10.57
C SER A 40 -4.37 12.58 -11.40
N MET A 41 -5.67 12.33 -11.18
CA MET A 41 -6.75 13.07 -11.85
C MET A 41 -6.74 14.55 -11.45
N TYR A 42 -6.53 14.86 -10.17
CA TYR A 42 -6.44 16.24 -9.69
C TYR A 42 -5.24 17.00 -10.29
N ILE A 43 -4.09 16.32 -10.46
CA ILE A 43 -2.91 16.91 -11.10
C ILE A 43 -3.22 17.27 -12.56
N VAL A 44 -3.83 16.35 -13.33
CA VAL A 44 -4.19 16.61 -14.72
C VAL A 44 -5.21 17.75 -14.82
N LEU A 45 -6.24 17.74 -13.97
CA LEU A 45 -7.27 18.77 -13.95
C LEU A 45 -6.66 20.16 -13.65
N SER A 46 -5.85 20.26 -12.59
CA SER A 46 -5.22 21.52 -12.21
C SER A 46 -4.26 22.04 -13.28
N ALA A 47 -3.43 21.17 -13.88
CA ALA A 47 -2.55 21.54 -14.99
C ALA A 47 -3.36 22.05 -16.20
N SER A 48 -4.48 21.40 -16.55
CA SER A 48 -5.35 21.84 -17.65
C SER A 48 -5.96 23.22 -17.39
N LEU A 49 -6.46 23.46 -16.17
CA LEU A 49 -7.04 24.76 -15.82
C LEU A 49 -6.00 25.88 -15.83
N ILE A 50 -4.79 25.60 -15.34
CA ILE A 50 -3.68 26.57 -15.35
C ILE A 50 -3.28 26.89 -16.78
N THR A 51 -3.13 25.88 -17.63
CA THR A 51 -2.74 26.09 -19.04
C THR A 51 -3.81 26.84 -19.83
N ILE A 52 -5.10 26.54 -19.64
CA ILE A 52 -6.20 27.30 -20.25
C ILE A 52 -6.21 28.75 -19.73
N SER A 53 -6.08 28.94 -18.43
CA SER A 53 -6.04 30.28 -17.82
C SER A 53 -4.86 31.10 -18.34
N LEU A 54 -3.69 30.47 -18.49
CA LEU A 54 -2.50 31.11 -19.02
C LEU A 54 -2.64 31.44 -20.51
N ALA A 55 -3.23 30.54 -21.31
CA ALA A 55 -3.50 30.77 -22.72
C ALA A 55 -4.43 31.97 -22.93
N LEU A 56 -5.50 32.07 -22.13
CA LEU A 56 -6.42 33.21 -22.13
C LEU A 56 -5.70 34.52 -21.75
N MET A 57 -4.87 34.49 -20.70
CA MET A 57 -4.09 35.67 -20.26
C MET A 57 -3.09 36.14 -21.31
N LEU A 58 -2.44 35.22 -22.02
CA LEU A 58 -1.49 35.52 -23.09
C LEU A 58 -2.17 35.97 -24.40
N GLY A 59 -3.49 36.04 -24.43
CA GLY A 59 -4.25 36.46 -25.62
C GLY A 59 -4.15 35.46 -26.77
N LEU A 60 -3.75 34.22 -26.50
CA LEU A 60 -3.85 33.11 -27.43
C LEU A 60 -5.34 32.73 -27.52
N SER A 61 -6.05 33.45 -28.39
CA SER A 61 -7.33 32.97 -28.91
C SER A 61 -7.08 31.68 -29.66
N ILE A 62 -7.81 30.63 -29.30
CA ILE A 62 -7.83 29.38 -30.09
C ILE A 62 -8.29 29.67 -31.52
#